data_AF-A0A828ZPL3-F1
#
_entry.id   AF-A0A828ZPL3-F1
#
_cell.length_a   1.000
_cell.length_b   1.000
_cell.length_c   1.000
_cell.angle_alpha   90.00
_cell.angle_beta   90.00
_cell.angle_gamma   90.00
#
_symmetry.space_group_name_H-M   'P 1'
#
loop_
_entity.id
_entity.type
_entity.pdbx_description
1 polymer ?
#
loop_
_entity_poly.entity_id
_entity_poly.type
_entity_poly.pdbx_seq_one_letter_code
_entity_poly.pdbx_strand_id
1 'polypeptide(L)'
;MAFETIGEKLRQARLNKKISLDELQQITKIQKRYLEAIDNDDFDQLPGKFYVRAFIRQYAEAVGEDGDHLVDVFDGKSKLTGSVPERPQPETVSTSRKAIHQEESHPSRFWTSLPVILLGLVALAIVVVVGYMTWQDRQADPIIGDTASSLKVEGSVEESSSSEQSTQTQESSTVESTTESSEEKKMAIAAGEDSGSAIAVNITDATKPVTLEFTAVNRVWIGVLVDNAYVYQGTLAANETQSTVLPETAANATITIGAASNATIKANGESVPVNPGENNQSPKNVNLTLQYAE
;
A
#
# COMPACT_ATOMS: atom_id res chain seq x y z
N MET A 1 22.18 7.38 -17.38
CA MET A 1 23.09 8.44 -16.88
C MET A 1 24.25 7.74 -16.19
N ALA A 2 25.39 8.40 -16.00
CA ALA A 2 26.39 7.92 -15.06
C ALA A 2 26.04 8.48 -13.68
N PHE A 3 26.21 7.67 -12.63
CA PHE A 3 26.06 8.10 -11.24
C PHE A 3 27.43 8.48 -10.71
N GLU A 4 27.51 9.59 -9.97
CA GLU A 4 28.78 10.05 -9.39
C GLU A 4 29.08 9.37 -8.04
N THR A 5 28.03 9.01 -7.28
CA THR A 5 28.15 8.41 -5.94
C THR A 5 27.21 7.21 -5.71
N ILE A 6 27.42 6.50 -4.58
CA ILE A 6 26.60 5.33 -4.22
C ILE A 6 25.23 5.80 -3.73
N GLY A 7 25.20 6.85 -2.91
CA GLY A 7 23.99 7.48 -2.41
C GLY A 7 23.12 8.04 -3.52
N GLU A 8 23.71 8.71 -4.51
CA GLU A 8 22.97 9.20 -5.68
C GLU A 8 22.29 8.04 -6.42
N LYS A 9 23.00 6.93 -6.68
CA LYS A 9 22.44 5.77 -7.36
C LYS A 9 21.31 5.11 -6.56
N LEU A 10 21.52 4.86 -5.28
CA LEU A 10 20.51 4.27 -4.39
C LEU A 10 19.26 5.15 -4.28
N ARG A 11 19.45 6.46 -4.13
CA ARG A 11 18.39 7.47 -4.10
C ARG A 11 17.61 7.53 -5.41
N GLN A 12 18.27 7.52 -6.57
CA GLN A 12 17.58 7.46 -7.86
C GLN A 12 16.80 6.14 -8.02
N ALA A 13 17.37 4.99 -7.64
CA ALA A 13 16.66 3.71 -7.67
C ALA A 13 15.41 3.71 -6.75
N ARG A 14 15.53 4.28 -5.53
CA ARG A 14 14.42 4.49 -4.59
C ARG A 14 13.29 5.34 -5.19
N LEU A 15 13.66 6.48 -5.79
CA LEU A 15 12.71 7.41 -6.42
C LEU A 15 12.05 6.80 -7.67
N ASN A 16 12.77 6.00 -8.46
CA ASN A 16 12.23 5.27 -9.61
C ASN A 16 11.20 4.22 -9.18
N LYS A 17 11.41 3.53 -8.04
CA LYS A 17 10.39 2.68 -7.41
C LYS A 17 9.29 3.44 -6.66
N LYS A 18 9.39 4.77 -6.55
CA LYS A 18 8.50 5.67 -5.76
C LYS A 18 8.47 5.37 -4.25
N ILE A 19 9.49 4.70 -3.72
CA ILE A 19 9.56 4.30 -2.31
C ILE A 19 9.92 5.51 -1.43
N SER A 20 9.17 5.73 -0.35
CA SER A 20 9.51 6.76 0.64
C SER A 20 10.64 6.31 1.58
N LEU A 21 11.33 7.25 2.24
CA LEU A 21 12.36 6.89 3.23
C LEU A 21 11.78 6.19 4.47
N ASP A 22 10.55 6.55 4.85
CA ASP A 22 9.80 5.95 5.96
C ASP A 22 9.36 4.51 5.63
N GLU A 23 8.94 4.26 4.39
CA GLU A 23 8.67 2.93 3.83
C GLU A 23 9.95 2.09 3.68
N LEU A 24 11.04 2.67 3.19
CA LEU A 24 12.33 1.99 3.11
C LEU A 24 12.85 1.60 4.50
N GLN A 25 12.63 2.43 5.52
CA GLN A 25 12.86 2.08 6.93
C GLN A 25 11.97 0.91 7.36
N GLN A 26 10.69 0.86 6.96
CA GLN A 26 9.81 -0.27 7.28
C GLN A 26 10.24 -1.57 6.58
N ILE A 27 10.77 -1.50 5.36
CA ILE A 27 11.27 -2.67 4.61
C ILE A 27 12.60 -3.17 5.20
N THR A 28 13.60 -2.30 5.31
CA THR A 28 14.98 -2.66 5.69
C THR A 28 15.20 -2.79 7.19
N LYS A 29 14.33 -2.19 8.01
CA LYS A 29 14.51 -1.95 9.46
C LYS A 29 15.68 -1.03 9.82
N ILE A 30 16.30 -0.37 8.84
CA ILE A 30 17.31 0.67 9.05
C ILE A 30 16.60 1.97 9.41
N GLN A 31 17.05 2.65 10.47
CA GLN A 31 16.45 3.93 10.89
C GLN A 31 16.61 5.00 9.80
N LYS A 32 15.54 5.78 9.56
CA LYS A 32 15.45 6.79 8.50
C LYS A 32 16.66 7.72 8.40
N ARG A 33 17.19 8.22 9.53
CA ARG A 33 18.42 9.04 9.57
C ARG A 33 19.65 8.41 8.92
N TYR A 34 19.79 7.07 8.95
CA TYR A 34 20.91 6.38 8.30
C TYR A 34 20.64 6.12 6.81
N LEU A 35 19.38 6.00 6.42
CA LEU A 35 18.98 5.97 5.00
C LEU A 35 19.15 7.35 4.36
N GLU A 36 18.84 8.42 5.08
CA GLU A 36 19.10 9.82 4.71
C GLU A 36 20.61 10.12 4.61
N ALA A 37 21.41 9.61 5.54
CA ALA A 37 22.87 9.69 5.46
C ALA A 37 23.41 8.98 4.20
N ILE A 38 22.92 7.76 3.90
CA ILE A 38 23.26 7.04 2.67
C ILE A 38 22.81 7.80 1.42
N ASP A 39 21.62 8.39 1.38
CA ASP A 39 21.07 9.21 0.27
C ASP A 39 21.90 10.48 -0.06
N ASN A 40 22.90 10.81 0.78
CA ASN A 40 23.83 11.93 0.62
C ASN A 40 25.32 11.51 0.79
N ASP A 41 25.62 10.21 0.80
CA ASP A 41 26.95 9.61 0.99
C ASP A 41 27.69 10.01 2.31
N ASP A 42 26.96 10.50 3.32
CA ASP A 42 27.50 10.87 4.65
C ASP A 42 27.65 9.62 5.55
N PHE A 43 28.53 8.71 5.13
CA PHE A 43 28.71 7.41 5.77
C PHE A 43 29.27 7.48 7.21
N ASP A 44 29.80 8.62 7.64
CA ASP A 44 30.34 8.83 8.99
C ASP A 44 29.24 9.00 10.06
N GLN A 45 27.99 9.29 9.68
CA GLN A 45 26.83 9.34 10.60
C GLN A 45 26.35 7.95 11.06
N LEU A 46 26.78 6.89 10.38
CA LEU A 46 26.31 5.53 10.68
C LEU A 46 26.98 4.99 11.96
N PRO A 47 26.40 3.97 12.64
CA PRO A 47 26.92 3.45 13.93
C PRO A 47 28.30 2.76 13.89
N GLY A 48 29.09 2.97 12.83
CA GLY A 48 30.41 2.41 12.59
C GLY A 48 30.53 1.78 11.21
N LYS A 49 31.73 1.86 10.62
CA LYS A 49 32.10 1.37 9.27
C LYS A 49 31.69 -0.06 8.92
N PHE A 50 31.44 -0.93 9.90
CA PHE A 50 30.92 -2.28 9.69
C PHE A 50 29.46 -2.29 9.24
N TYR A 51 28.63 -1.37 9.76
CA TYR A 51 27.21 -1.26 9.41
C TYR A 51 27.00 -0.64 8.03
N VAL A 52 27.91 0.24 7.57
CA VAL A 52 27.82 0.90 6.26
C VAL A 52 27.63 -0.12 5.12
N ARG A 53 28.44 -1.18 5.10
CA ARG A 53 28.35 -2.25 4.09
C ARG A 53 27.02 -2.99 4.13
N ALA A 54 26.56 -3.34 5.34
CA ALA A 54 25.29 -4.03 5.52
C ALA A 54 24.11 -3.15 5.08
N PHE A 55 24.12 -1.86 5.43
CA PHE A 55 23.06 -0.93 5.08
C PHE A 55 23.05 -0.59 3.58
N ILE A 56 24.21 -0.44 2.93
CA ILE A 56 24.30 -0.30 1.47
C ILE A 56 23.68 -1.51 0.76
N ARG A 57 24.06 -2.73 1.15
CA ARG A 57 23.48 -3.96 0.56
C ARG A 57 21.97 -4.04 0.78
N GLN A 58 21.51 -3.82 2.01
CA GLN A 58 20.11 -3.99 2.40
C GLN A 58 19.20 -2.89 1.81
N TYR A 59 19.72 -1.67 1.62
CA TYR A 59 19.08 -0.63 0.80
C TYR A 59 18.98 -1.12 -0.65
N ALA A 60 20.12 -1.50 -1.27
CA ALA A 60 20.18 -1.93 -2.67
C ALA A 60 19.17 -3.05 -2.99
N GLU A 61 19.14 -4.11 -2.18
CA GLU A 61 18.18 -5.22 -2.31
C GLU A 61 16.73 -4.73 -2.32
N ALA A 62 16.35 -3.85 -1.39
CA ALA A 62 15.00 -3.27 -1.35
C ALA A 62 14.68 -2.44 -2.61
N VAL A 63 15.64 -1.67 -3.12
CA VAL A 63 15.46 -0.89 -4.37
C VAL A 63 15.74 -1.67 -5.65
N GLY A 64 16.06 -2.97 -5.57
CA GLY A 64 16.29 -3.85 -6.73
C GLY A 64 17.62 -3.62 -7.44
N GLU A 65 18.59 -3.07 -6.74
CA GLU A 65 19.96 -2.86 -7.19
C GLU A 65 20.89 -3.99 -6.69
N ASP A 66 22.03 -4.17 -7.37
CA ASP A 66 23.04 -5.15 -6.97
C ASP A 66 23.81 -4.65 -5.72
N GLY A 67 23.40 -5.14 -4.56
CA GLY A 67 23.98 -4.77 -3.27
C GLY A 67 25.40 -5.27 -3.03
N ASP A 68 25.81 -6.37 -3.67
CA ASP A 68 27.19 -6.87 -3.57
C ASP A 68 28.13 -6.02 -4.44
N HIS A 69 27.71 -5.70 -5.66
CA HIS A 69 28.43 -4.77 -6.51
C HIS A 69 28.59 -3.39 -5.85
N LEU A 70 27.55 -2.87 -5.19
CA LEU A 70 27.65 -1.57 -4.49
C LEU A 70 28.52 -1.61 -3.24
N VAL A 71 28.61 -2.73 -2.52
CA VAL A 71 29.61 -2.92 -1.46
C VAL A 71 31.02 -3.04 -2.03
N ASP A 72 31.20 -3.63 -3.21
CA ASP A 72 32.51 -3.68 -3.88
C ASP A 72 32.93 -2.33 -4.49
N VAL A 73 31.99 -1.47 -4.88
CA VAL A 73 32.27 -0.05 -5.17
C VAL A 73 32.69 0.69 -3.90
N PHE A 74 31.97 0.51 -2.78
CA PHE A 74 32.32 1.13 -1.49
C PHE A 74 33.71 0.70 -0.98
N ASP A 75 34.08 -0.56 -1.22
CA ASP A 75 35.42 -1.10 -0.90
C ASP A 75 36.51 -0.68 -1.91
N GLY A 76 36.18 0.10 -2.96
CA GLY A 76 37.12 0.54 -3.99
C GLY A 76 37.57 -0.57 -4.96
N LYS A 77 36.89 -1.72 -4.98
CA LYS A 77 37.18 -2.87 -5.87
C LYS A 77 36.52 -2.72 -7.24
N SER A 78 35.36 -2.06 -7.31
CA SER A 78 34.60 -1.81 -8.54
C SER A 78 34.32 -0.31 -8.76
N LYS A 79 33.68 0.04 -9.87
CA LYS A 79 33.21 1.40 -10.21
C LYS A 79 31.72 1.38 -10.55
N LEU A 80 31.02 2.49 -10.31
CA LEU A 80 29.58 2.62 -10.61
C LEU A 80 29.24 2.49 -12.11
N THR A 81 30.21 2.73 -12.99
CA THR A 81 30.06 2.71 -14.45
C THR A 81 30.11 1.30 -15.05
N GLY A 82 29.01 0.55 -14.94
CA GLY A 82 28.84 -0.78 -15.55
C GLY A 82 27.80 -0.81 -16.68
N SER A 83 28.15 -0.38 -17.90
CA SER A 83 27.40 -0.71 -19.15
C SER A 83 28.03 -0.18 -20.46
N VAL A 84 29.36 -0.13 -20.54
CA VAL A 84 30.06 -0.20 -21.84
C VAL A 84 30.94 -1.45 -21.79
N PRO A 85 30.80 -2.41 -22.73
CA PRO A 85 31.75 -3.51 -22.83
C PRO A 85 33.08 -2.91 -23.29
N GLU A 86 34.05 -2.78 -22.38
CA GLU A 86 35.38 -2.30 -22.74
C GLU A 86 35.99 -3.28 -23.75
N ARG A 87 36.30 -2.76 -24.95
CA ARG A 87 36.82 -3.55 -26.06
C ARG A 87 38.07 -4.28 -25.60
N PRO A 88 38.18 -5.62 -25.77
CA PRO A 88 39.31 -6.38 -25.25
C PRO A 88 40.63 -5.82 -25.78
N GLN A 89 41.39 -5.19 -24.90
CA GLN A 89 42.77 -4.79 -25.16
C GLN A 89 43.65 -6.03 -24.93
N PRO A 90 44.61 -6.34 -25.83
CA PRO A 90 45.36 -7.58 -25.77
C PRO A 90 46.26 -7.65 -24.54
N GLU A 91 46.42 -8.85 -23.99
CA GLU A 91 47.20 -9.12 -22.79
C GLU A 91 48.68 -8.72 -22.93
N THR A 92 49.24 -8.07 -21.91
CA THR A 92 50.68 -8.00 -21.69
C THR A 92 51.06 -8.79 -20.44
N VAL A 93 51.51 -10.03 -20.67
CA VAL A 93 51.86 -10.98 -19.62
C VAL A 93 53.09 -10.53 -18.79
N SER A 94 52.96 -10.48 -17.46
CA SER A 94 54.11 -10.50 -16.54
C SER A 94 53.77 -11.00 -15.13
N THR A 95 53.83 -12.33 -14.99
CA THR A 95 54.44 -13.10 -13.89
C THR A 95 54.22 -12.73 -12.41
N SER A 96 54.01 -13.79 -11.61
CA SER A 96 54.23 -13.88 -10.16
C SER A 96 53.16 -13.18 -9.29
N ARG A 97 52.44 -13.88 -8.40
CA ARG A 97 52.96 -14.95 -7.53
C ARG A 97 51.87 -15.94 -7.07
N LYS A 98 52.08 -17.22 -7.41
CA LYS A 98 51.66 -18.44 -6.67
C LYS A 98 50.47 -18.29 -5.69
N ALA A 99 49.25 -18.26 -6.23
CA ALA A 99 48.04 -18.65 -5.49
C ALA A 99 47.65 -20.08 -5.89
N ILE A 100 47.19 -20.89 -4.93
CA ILE A 100 46.77 -22.28 -5.18
C ILE A 100 45.33 -22.26 -5.67
N HIS A 101 45.05 -22.89 -6.81
CA HIS A 101 43.68 -23.17 -7.23
C HIS A 101 43.04 -24.13 -6.23
N GLN A 102 42.05 -23.66 -5.48
CA GLN A 102 40.97 -24.51 -4.99
C GLN A 102 39.81 -24.30 -5.95
N GLU A 103 39.51 -25.32 -6.75
CA GLU A 103 38.34 -25.31 -7.64
C GLU A 103 37.07 -25.50 -6.81
N GLU A 104 36.56 -24.42 -6.25
CA GLU A 104 35.15 -24.35 -5.85
C GLU A 104 34.31 -24.39 -7.12
N SER A 105 33.95 -25.61 -7.55
CA SER A 105 33.22 -25.87 -8.77
C SER A 105 31.83 -25.24 -8.70
N HIS A 106 31.66 -24.09 -9.35
CA HIS A 106 30.37 -23.41 -9.42
C HIS A 106 29.28 -24.39 -9.88
N PRO A 107 28.23 -24.65 -9.07
CA PRO A 107 27.07 -25.41 -9.54
C PRO A 107 26.36 -24.56 -10.59
N SER A 108 26.65 -24.87 -11.86
CA SER A 108 26.13 -24.11 -12.99
C SER A 108 24.60 -24.16 -13.01
N ARG A 109 24.00 -23.14 -13.64
CA ARG A 109 22.63 -22.65 -13.46
C ARG A 109 21.50 -23.68 -13.70
N PHE A 110 21.85 -24.88 -14.20
CA PHE A 110 20.95 -26.01 -14.37
C PHE A 110 20.45 -26.63 -13.06
N TRP A 111 21.25 -26.66 -11.98
CA TRP A 111 20.79 -27.22 -10.69
C TRP A 111 19.68 -26.37 -10.04
N THR A 112 19.76 -25.05 -10.13
CA THR A 112 18.75 -24.14 -9.55
C THR A 112 17.40 -24.23 -10.28
N SER A 113 17.41 -24.55 -11.58
CA SER A 113 16.18 -24.74 -12.38
C SER A 113 15.52 -26.11 -12.17
N LEU A 114 16.24 -27.10 -11.64
CA LEU A 114 15.76 -28.48 -11.49
C LEU A 114 14.41 -28.60 -10.72
N PRO A 115 14.18 -27.96 -9.56
CA PRO A 115 12.89 -28.01 -8.88
C PRO A 115 11.76 -27.30 -9.65
N VAL A 116 12.07 -26.23 -10.40
CA VAL A 116 11.08 -25.51 -11.22
C VAL A 116 10.65 -26.35 -12.43
N ILE A 117 11.61 -27.03 -13.08
CA ILE A 117 11.36 -27.97 -14.18
C ILE A 117 10.54 -29.16 -13.68
N LEU A 118 10.87 -29.72 -12.50
CA LEU A 118 10.10 -30.80 -11.87
C LEU A 118 8.63 -30.38 -11.62
N LEU A 119 8.42 -29.20 -11.03
CA LEU A 119 7.08 -28.68 -10.74
C LEU A 119 6.28 -28.44 -12.03
N GLY A 120 6.91 -27.88 -13.07
CA GLY A 120 6.30 -27.73 -14.39
C GLY A 120 5.92 -29.07 -15.05
N LEU A 121 6.75 -30.10 -14.91
CA LEU A 121 6.47 -31.45 -15.43
C LEU A 121 5.30 -32.10 -14.67
N VAL A 122 5.24 -31.96 -13.35
CA VAL A 122 4.11 -32.43 -12.51
C VAL A 122 2.82 -31.70 -12.89
N ALA A 123 2.86 -30.38 -13.08
CA ALA A 123 1.69 -29.60 -13.51
C ALA A 123 1.19 -30.05 -14.91
N LEU A 124 2.11 -30.28 -15.86
CA LEU A 124 1.77 -30.79 -17.19
C LEU A 124 1.18 -32.21 -17.13
N ALA A 125 1.70 -33.09 -16.28
CA ALA A 125 1.14 -34.43 -16.07
C ALA A 125 -0.29 -34.36 -15.50
N ILE A 126 -0.56 -33.46 -14.54
CA ILE A 126 -1.91 -33.25 -14.00
C ILE A 126 -2.87 -32.77 -15.10
N VAL A 127 -2.46 -31.81 -15.94
CA VAL A 127 -3.28 -31.33 -17.07
C VAL A 127 -3.58 -32.45 -18.07
N VAL A 128 -2.61 -33.32 -18.37
CA VAL A 128 -2.83 -34.48 -19.25
C VAL A 128 -3.80 -35.50 -18.62
N VAL A 129 -3.69 -35.78 -17.32
CA VAL A 129 -4.62 -36.71 -16.61
C VAL A 129 -6.05 -36.15 -16.56
N VAL A 130 -6.22 -34.86 -16.26
CA VAL A 130 -7.55 -34.22 -16.25
C VAL A 130 -8.13 -34.14 -17.66
N GLY A 131 -7.32 -33.84 -18.67
CA GLY A 131 -7.72 -33.89 -20.08
C GLY A 131 -8.15 -35.29 -20.53
N TYR A 132 -7.46 -36.34 -20.06
CA TYR A 132 -7.82 -37.72 -20.33
C TYR A 132 -9.13 -38.13 -19.65
N MET A 133 -9.30 -37.84 -18.35
CA MET A 133 -10.55 -38.11 -17.63
C MET A 133 -11.74 -37.39 -18.28
N THR A 134 -11.63 -36.09 -18.56
CA THR A 134 -12.72 -35.33 -19.18
C THR A 134 -13.01 -35.72 -20.64
N TRP A 135 -12.12 -36.47 -21.31
CA TRP A 135 -12.38 -37.11 -22.59
C TRP A 135 -13.00 -38.53 -22.44
N GLN A 136 -12.68 -39.23 -21.35
CA GLN A 136 -13.26 -40.52 -21.00
C GLN A 136 -14.72 -40.36 -20.52
N ASP A 137 -15.02 -39.37 -19.68
CA ASP A 137 -16.39 -39.05 -19.24
C ASP A 137 -17.30 -38.63 -20.40
N ARG A 138 -16.73 -38.00 -21.45
CA ARG A 138 -17.45 -37.66 -22.69
C ARG A 138 -17.80 -38.87 -23.58
N GLN A 139 -17.40 -40.08 -23.18
CA GLN A 139 -17.75 -41.35 -23.81
C GLN A 139 -18.64 -42.22 -22.91
N ALA A 140 -19.15 -41.69 -21.80
CA ALA A 140 -20.25 -42.29 -21.04
C ALA A 140 -21.59 -41.83 -21.63
N ASP A 141 -22.45 -42.78 -22.02
CA ASP A 141 -23.74 -42.48 -22.65
C ASP A 141 -24.70 -41.73 -21.71
N PRO A 142 -25.38 -40.66 -22.17
CA PRO A 142 -26.38 -39.97 -21.38
C PRO A 142 -27.65 -40.82 -21.21
N ILE A 143 -27.99 -41.16 -19.96
CA ILE A 143 -29.09 -42.09 -19.61
C ILE A 143 -30.50 -41.47 -19.81
N ILE A 144 -30.60 -40.18 -20.13
CA ILE A 144 -31.88 -39.48 -20.37
C ILE A 144 -31.98 -39.10 -21.86
N GLY A 145 -32.85 -39.81 -22.59
CA GLY A 145 -33.20 -39.50 -23.98
C GLY A 145 -34.25 -38.39 -24.11
N ASP A 146 -34.30 -37.74 -25.27
CA ASP A 146 -35.18 -36.60 -25.54
C ASP A 146 -36.68 -36.94 -25.42
N THR A 147 -37.36 -36.33 -24.44
CA THR A 147 -38.82 -36.17 -24.44
C THR A 147 -39.18 -34.69 -24.59
N ALA A 148 -39.40 -34.25 -25.83
CA ALA A 148 -39.75 -32.88 -26.14
C ALA A 148 -41.21 -32.54 -25.72
N SER A 149 -41.39 -31.69 -24.70
CA SER A 149 -42.55 -30.80 -24.58
C SER A 149 -42.39 -29.78 -23.43
N SER A 150 -42.29 -28.49 -23.75
CA SER A 150 -42.82 -27.42 -22.90
C SER A 150 -43.18 -26.20 -23.76
N LEU A 151 -44.36 -25.63 -23.47
CA LEU A 151 -45.05 -24.65 -24.31
C LEU A 151 -44.51 -23.22 -24.12
N LYS A 152 -44.90 -22.31 -25.03
CA LYS A 152 -44.41 -20.92 -25.13
C LYS A 152 -45.55 -19.91 -24.98
N VAL A 153 -45.39 -18.94 -24.06
CA VAL A 153 -46.15 -17.67 -23.91
C VAL A 153 -45.25 -16.69 -23.12
N GLU A 154 -45.18 -15.38 -23.35
CA GLU A 154 -44.84 -14.67 -24.60
C GLU A 154 -43.97 -13.43 -24.19
N GLY A 155 -44.15 -12.12 -24.45
CA GLY A 155 -45.07 -11.31 -25.26
C GLY A 155 -45.29 -9.90 -24.69
N SER A 156 -44.48 -8.90 -25.07
CA SER A 156 -44.68 -7.47 -24.75
C SER A 156 -43.88 -6.58 -25.71
N VAL A 157 -44.44 -5.43 -26.11
CA VAL A 157 -43.83 -4.43 -27.02
C VAL A 157 -44.34 -3.01 -26.73
N GLU A 158 -43.64 -2.03 -27.33
CA GLU A 158 -44.01 -0.64 -27.59
C GLU A 158 -43.80 0.43 -26.50
N GLU A 159 -43.40 1.59 -27.03
CA GLU A 159 -42.95 2.80 -26.34
C GLU A 159 -44.12 3.67 -25.88
N SER A 160 -43.84 4.64 -25.01
CA SER A 160 -44.46 5.97 -25.12
C SER A 160 -43.54 7.04 -24.54
N SER A 161 -43.51 8.18 -25.23
CA SER A 161 -42.79 9.38 -24.82
C SER A 161 -43.73 10.36 -24.14
N SER A 162 -43.25 11.10 -23.14
CA SER A 162 -43.80 12.42 -22.83
C SER A 162 -42.70 13.32 -22.26
N SER A 163 -42.72 14.57 -22.69
CA SER A 163 -41.80 15.63 -22.28
C SER A 163 -42.58 16.77 -21.65
N GLU A 164 -42.09 17.36 -20.57
CA GLU A 164 -42.40 18.77 -20.29
C GLU A 164 -41.32 19.44 -19.44
N GLN A 165 -41.39 20.78 -19.37
CA GLN A 165 -40.27 21.68 -19.09
C GLN A 165 -40.76 22.86 -18.24
N SER A 166 -40.09 23.15 -17.11
CA SER A 166 -39.81 24.53 -16.59
C SER A 166 -39.43 24.55 -15.09
N THR A 167 -38.87 25.62 -14.49
CA THR A 167 -37.97 26.74 -14.89
C THR A 167 -37.68 27.58 -13.62
N GLN A 168 -36.41 27.94 -13.32
CA GLN A 168 -35.98 29.05 -12.42
C GLN A 168 -36.33 28.94 -10.89
N THR A 169 -35.80 29.72 -9.91
CA THR A 169 -34.70 30.74 -9.81
C THR A 169 -34.39 31.10 -8.33
N GLN A 170 -33.11 31.37 -7.97
CA GLN A 170 -32.55 32.24 -6.87
C GLN A 170 -33.11 32.14 -5.41
N GLU A 171 -32.52 32.65 -4.32
CA GLU A 171 -31.15 33.04 -3.88
C GLU A 171 -31.22 33.46 -2.37
N SER A 172 -30.07 33.67 -1.70
CA SER A 172 -29.87 34.57 -0.53
C SER A 172 -29.99 34.01 0.92
N SER A 173 -28.83 34.00 1.59
CA SER A 173 -28.50 34.44 2.98
C SER A 173 -29.27 34.01 4.25
N THR A 174 -28.47 33.65 5.28
CA THR A 174 -28.18 34.45 6.51
C THR A 174 -29.37 35.17 7.19
N VAL A 175 -29.68 35.01 8.48
CA VAL A 175 -28.80 35.13 9.69
C VAL A 175 -29.25 34.23 10.87
N GLU A 176 -28.49 34.31 11.97
CA GLU A 176 -28.68 33.82 13.34
C GLU A 176 -30.11 33.73 13.91
N SER A 177 -30.29 32.79 14.84
CA SER A 177 -31.04 33.06 16.09
C SER A 177 -30.58 32.14 17.23
N THR A 178 -30.06 32.75 18.30
CA THR A 178 -29.75 32.12 19.58
C THR A 178 -31.01 31.61 20.27
N THR A 179 -30.95 30.46 20.95
CA THR A 179 -31.88 30.12 22.04
C THR A 179 -31.12 29.26 23.06
N GLU A 180 -31.11 29.73 24.30
CA GLU A 180 -30.46 29.04 25.43
C GLU A 180 -31.35 27.93 26.04
N SER A 181 -30.77 27.19 27.00
CA SER A 181 -31.47 26.37 27.99
C SER A 181 -32.02 25.01 27.55
N SER A 182 -31.16 23.99 27.65
CA SER A 182 -31.35 22.92 28.66
C SER A 182 -30.05 22.13 28.83
N GLU A 183 -29.46 22.13 30.02
CA GLU A 183 -28.27 21.33 30.30
C GLU A 183 -28.61 19.85 30.47
N GLU A 184 -28.33 19.06 29.42
CA GLU A 184 -27.98 17.65 29.57
C GLU A 184 -26.67 17.43 28.79
N LYS A 185 -25.64 16.90 29.47
CA LYS A 185 -24.27 16.85 28.95
C LYS A 185 -24.14 15.80 27.83
N LYS A 186 -24.53 16.20 26.63
CA LYS A 186 -24.43 15.39 25.41
C LYS A 186 -23.07 15.59 24.75
N MET A 187 -22.47 14.50 24.30
CA MET A 187 -21.28 14.49 23.46
C MET A 187 -21.41 15.49 22.29
N ALA A 188 -20.31 16.18 21.98
CA ALA A 188 -20.26 17.17 20.91
C ALA A 188 -18.96 17.05 20.10
N ILE A 189 -19.07 17.13 18.78
CA ILE A 189 -17.95 17.05 17.84
C ILE A 189 -17.71 18.43 17.18
N ALA A 190 -16.56 19.03 17.46
CA ALA A 190 -16.14 20.31 16.88
C ALA A 190 -15.04 20.10 15.81
N ALA A 191 -15.29 20.57 14.59
CA ALA A 191 -14.27 20.66 13.54
C ALA A 191 -13.27 21.78 13.87
N GLY A 192 -11.98 21.48 13.78
CA GLY A 192 -10.88 22.42 13.88
C GLY A 192 -10.32 22.84 12.52
N GLU A 193 -9.06 23.27 12.51
CA GLU A 193 -8.37 23.72 11.30
C GLU A 193 -8.20 22.59 10.27
N ASP A 194 -8.37 22.94 9.00
CA ASP A 194 -8.22 22.03 7.86
C ASP A 194 -7.03 22.45 7.00
N SER A 195 -6.02 21.59 6.95
CA SER A 195 -4.77 21.76 6.20
C SER A 195 -4.80 21.07 4.82
N GLY A 196 -5.99 20.71 4.33
CA GLY A 196 -6.21 19.90 3.12
C GLY A 196 -5.95 18.42 3.38
N SER A 197 -4.71 18.07 3.72
CA SER A 197 -4.26 16.69 3.98
C SER A 197 -4.57 16.19 5.39
N ALA A 198 -4.91 17.08 6.33
CA ALA A 198 -5.36 16.72 7.66
C ALA A 198 -6.40 17.71 8.20
N ILE A 199 -7.34 17.20 8.99
CA ILE A 199 -8.33 17.99 9.74
C ILE A 199 -8.23 17.64 11.23
N ALA A 200 -8.20 18.65 12.09
CA ALA A 200 -8.35 18.45 13.53
C ALA A 200 -9.82 18.34 13.90
N VAL A 201 -10.17 17.43 14.82
CA VAL A 201 -11.53 17.27 15.35
C VAL A 201 -11.46 17.07 16.85
N ASN A 202 -12.16 17.90 17.61
CA ASN A 202 -12.24 17.77 19.06
C ASN A 202 -13.57 17.14 19.43
N ILE A 203 -13.54 16.06 20.21
CA ILE A 203 -14.73 15.40 20.75
C ILE A 203 -14.77 15.63 22.25
N THR A 204 -15.81 16.30 22.74
CA THR A 204 -15.99 16.63 24.16
C THR A 204 -17.19 15.89 24.75
N ASP A 205 -17.12 15.62 26.06
CA ASP A 205 -18.10 14.82 26.82
C ASP A 205 -18.36 13.44 26.20
N ALA A 206 -17.28 12.81 25.70
CA ALA A 206 -17.33 11.49 25.08
C ALA A 206 -17.63 10.40 26.13
N THR A 207 -18.57 9.50 25.81
CA THR A 207 -18.85 8.30 26.61
C THR A 207 -17.81 7.20 26.35
N LYS A 208 -17.37 6.52 27.42
CA LYS A 208 -16.39 5.43 27.37
C LYS A 208 -17.06 4.07 27.09
N PRO A 209 -16.45 3.19 26.28
CA PRO A 209 -15.38 3.47 25.32
C PRO A 209 -15.95 4.11 24.04
N VAL A 210 -15.15 4.95 23.34
CA VAL A 210 -15.60 5.54 22.07
C VAL A 210 -15.54 4.49 20.96
N THR A 211 -16.69 4.24 20.35
CA THR A 211 -16.86 3.36 19.20
C THR A 211 -16.83 4.18 17.92
N LEU A 212 -15.92 3.86 17.01
CA LEU A 212 -15.86 4.45 15.68
C LEU A 212 -16.56 3.51 14.68
N GLU A 213 -17.44 4.07 13.85
CA GLU A 213 -18.06 3.39 12.71
C GLU A 213 -17.56 4.02 11.41
N PHE A 214 -17.26 3.17 10.42
CA PHE A 214 -16.81 3.59 9.10
C PHE A 214 -17.70 2.95 8.03
N THR A 215 -18.35 3.76 7.19
CA THR A 215 -19.12 3.28 6.04
C THR A 215 -18.42 3.71 4.76
N ALA A 216 -18.05 2.73 3.93
CA ALA A 216 -17.41 2.96 2.65
C ALA A 216 -18.44 3.23 1.54
N VAL A 217 -18.37 4.41 0.93
CA VAL A 217 -19.14 4.76 -0.28
C VAL A 217 -18.54 4.04 -1.51
N ASN A 218 -17.22 3.93 -1.53
CA ASN A 218 -16.42 3.26 -2.56
C ASN A 218 -15.25 2.52 -1.91
N ARG A 219 -14.51 1.69 -2.67
CA ARG A 219 -13.32 1.01 -2.13
C ARG A 219 -12.36 2.05 -1.53
N VAL A 220 -11.98 1.84 -0.27
CA VAL A 220 -11.19 2.77 0.53
C VAL A 220 -10.38 2.02 1.58
N TRP A 221 -9.13 2.41 1.80
CA TRP A 221 -8.34 1.95 2.94
C TRP A 221 -8.57 2.88 4.13
N ILE A 222 -8.76 2.31 5.32
CA ILE A 222 -8.94 3.04 6.57
C ILE A 222 -7.98 2.45 7.61
N GLY A 223 -7.21 3.31 8.27
CA GLY A 223 -6.37 2.97 9.40
C GLY A 223 -6.71 3.87 10.60
N VAL A 224 -6.76 3.28 11.79
CA VAL A 224 -7.03 3.97 13.06
C VAL A 224 -5.82 3.77 13.96
N LEU A 225 -5.12 4.85 14.27
CA LEU A 225 -3.94 4.88 15.12
C LEU A 225 -4.25 5.51 16.47
N VAL A 226 -3.80 4.88 17.55
CA VAL A 226 -3.79 5.43 18.92
C VAL A 226 -2.38 5.21 19.46
N ASP A 227 -1.79 6.23 20.08
CA ASP A 227 -0.43 6.19 20.64
C ASP A 227 0.61 5.56 19.68
N ASN A 228 0.52 5.95 18.41
CA ASN A 228 1.33 5.46 17.29
C ASN A 228 1.18 3.97 16.90
N ALA A 229 0.24 3.24 17.50
CA ALA A 229 -0.11 1.85 17.16
C ALA A 229 -1.47 1.75 16.44
N TYR A 230 -1.61 0.80 15.51
CA TYR A 230 -2.89 0.56 14.84
C TYR A 230 -3.87 -0.22 15.73
N VAL A 231 -5.01 0.39 16.04
CA VAL A 231 -6.18 -0.28 16.67
C VAL A 231 -7.02 -0.99 15.60
N TYR A 232 -7.09 -0.41 14.39
CA TYR A 232 -7.73 -1.00 13.22
C TYR A 232 -6.95 -0.62 11.95
N GLN A 233 -6.90 -1.52 10.97
CA GLN A 233 -6.52 -1.20 9.59
C GLN A 233 -7.18 -2.17 8.61
N GLY A 234 -7.66 -1.68 7.48
CA GLY A 234 -8.30 -2.51 6.46
C GLY A 234 -8.69 -1.77 5.19
N THR A 235 -8.92 -2.52 4.11
CA THR A 235 -9.53 -1.99 2.87
C THR A 235 -10.98 -2.44 2.79
N LEU A 236 -11.90 -1.49 2.89
CA LEU A 236 -13.34 -1.73 2.76
C LEU A 236 -13.75 -1.83 1.28
N ALA A 237 -14.75 -2.67 1.00
CA ALA A 237 -15.48 -2.67 -0.26
C ALA A 237 -16.54 -1.56 -0.31
N ALA A 238 -17.08 -1.26 -1.51
CA ALA A 238 -18.15 -0.28 -1.64
C ALA A 238 -19.44 -0.77 -0.95
N ASN A 239 -20.05 0.11 -0.14
CA ASN A 239 -21.17 -0.15 0.77
C ASN A 239 -20.86 -1.09 1.95
N GLU A 240 -19.58 -1.40 2.22
CA GLU A 240 -19.18 -2.10 3.44
C GLU A 240 -19.16 -1.13 4.64
N THR A 241 -19.63 -1.59 5.80
CA THR A 241 -19.49 -0.88 7.08
C THR A 241 -18.69 -1.74 8.05
N GLN A 242 -17.73 -1.14 8.74
CA GLN A 242 -16.96 -1.77 9.82
C GLN A 242 -16.96 -0.85 11.05
N SER A 243 -16.68 -1.42 12.22
CA SER A 243 -16.61 -0.67 13.48
C SER A 243 -15.40 -1.11 14.31
N THR A 244 -14.84 -0.19 15.09
CA THR A 244 -13.77 -0.47 16.05
C THR A 244 -13.97 0.32 17.34
N VAL A 245 -13.49 -0.22 18.45
CA VAL A 245 -13.59 0.41 19.77
C VAL A 245 -12.22 0.96 20.14
N LEU A 246 -12.15 2.25 20.47
CA LEU A 246 -10.94 2.91 20.92
C LEU A 246 -10.60 2.48 22.37
N PRO A 247 -9.31 2.35 22.74
CA PRO A 247 -8.91 2.11 24.13
C PRO A 247 -9.47 3.19 25.07
N GLU A 248 -9.88 2.82 26.28
CA GLU A 248 -10.40 3.75 27.29
C GLU A 248 -9.37 4.79 27.78
N THR A 249 -8.08 4.54 27.49
CA THR A 249 -6.95 5.43 27.78
C THR A 249 -6.62 6.40 26.64
N ALA A 250 -7.31 6.32 25.50
CA ALA A 250 -6.98 7.08 24.30
C ALA A 250 -7.33 8.57 24.47
N ALA A 251 -6.34 9.40 24.78
CA ALA A 251 -6.51 10.86 24.76
C ALA A 251 -6.55 11.44 23.33
N ASN A 252 -5.94 10.74 22.36
CA ASN A 252 -5.87 11.16 20.96
C ASN A 252 -5.98 9.93 20.04
N ALA A 253 -6.52 10.12 18.84
CA ALA A 253 -6.53 9.10 17.79
C ALA A 253 -6.39 9.73 16.39
N THR A 254 -5.63 9.13 15.49
CA THR A 254 -5.56 9.56 14.07
C THR A 254 -6.25 8.51 13.20
N ILE A 255 -7.27 8.93 12.45
CA ILE A 255 -7.90 8.10 11.43
C ILE A 255 -7.37 8.52 10.06
N THR A 256 -6.59 7.67 9.41
CA THR A 256 -6.12 7.87 8.04
C THR A 256 -7.10 7.21 7.07
N ILE A 257 -7.66 8.00 6.17
CA ILE A 257 -8.56 7.56 5.10
C ILE A 257 -7.79 7.67 3.78
N GLY A 258 -7.67 6.58 3.02
CA GLY A 258 -6.87 6.54 1.79
C GLY A 258 -7.45 7.36 0.63
N ALA A 259 -8.75 7.64 0.64
CA ALA A 259 -9.42 8.57 -0.28
C ALA A 259 -10.61 9.21 0.47
N ALA A 260 -10.49 10.49 0.81
CA ALA A 260 -11.41 11.16 1.74
C ALA A 260 -12.88 11.14 1.29
N SER A 261 -13.17 11.21 -0.01
CA SER A 261 -14.55 11.16 -0.54
C SER A 261 -15.21 9.78 -0.46
N ASN A 262 -14.45 8.72 -0.18
CA ASN A 262 -14.93 7.34 -0.30
C ASN A 262 -15.38 6.73 1.04
N ALA A 263 -15.28 7.44 2.16
CA ALA A 263 -15.70 6.98 3.47
C ALA A 263 -16.49 8.06 4.24
N THR A 264 -17.48 7.65 5.00
CA THR A 264 -18.07 8.44 6.09
C THR A 264 -17.72 7.81 7.43
N ILE A 265 -17.60 8.64 8.47
CA ILE A 265 -17.16 8.24 9.81
C ILE A 265 -18.15 8.73 10.85
N LYS A 266 -18.40 7.91 11.87
CA LYS A 266 -19.11 8.32 13.09
C LYS A 266 -18.33 7.94 14.33
N ALA A 267 -18.50 8.71 15.40
CA ALA A 267 -18.06 8.38 16.75
C ALA A 267 -19.30 8.32 17.65
N ASN A 268 -19.54 7.19 18.32
CA ASN A 268 -20.73 6.93 19.15
C ASN A 268 -22.08 7.29 18.45
N GLY A 269 -22.13 7.12 17.12
CA GLY A 269 -23.29 7.43 16.28
C GLY A 269 -23.37 8.87 15.73
N GLU A 270 -22.54 9.80 16.23
CA GLU A 270 -22.46 11.19 15.76
C GLU A 270 -21.45 11.33 14.61
N SER A 271 -21.78 12.10 13.58
CA SER A 271 -20.98 12.21 12.35
C SER A 271 -19.67 12.97 12.56
N VAL A 272 -18.54 12.33 12.24
CA VAL A 272 -17.21 12.96 12.27
C VAL A 272 -16.95 13.67 10.94
N PRO A 273 -16.61 14.98 10.95
CA PRO A 273 -16.34 15.72 9.72
C PRO A 273 -14.99 15.29 9.11
N VAL A 274 -15.07 14.71 7.90
CA VAL A 274 -13.89 14.28 7.12
C VAL A 274 -13.36 15.39 6.21
N ASN A 275 -14.26 16.26 5.74
CA ASN A 275 -14.03 17.33 4.74
C ASN A 275 -13.04 16.95 3.61
N PRO A 276 -13.46 16.20 2.58
CA PRO A 276 -12.60 15.97 1.42
C PRO A 276 -12.27 17.32 0.77
N GLY A 277 -11.00 17.71 0.78
CA GLY A 277 -10.53 18.91 0.08
C GLY A 277 -10.71 18.79 -1.43
N GLU A 278 -10.43 19.86 -2.19
CA GLU A 278 -10.67 19.95 -3.65
C GLU A 278 -10.22 18.69 -4.43
N ASN A 279 -9.10 18.10 -4.02
CA ASN A 279 -8.63 16.79 -4.47
C ASN A 279 -9.29 15.64 -3.68
N ASN A 280 -10.56 15.35 -3.97
CA ASN A 280 -11.39 14.30 -3.33
C ASN A 280 -10.72 12.92 -3.16
N GLN A 281 -9.81 12.53 -4.07
CA GLN A 281 -9.12 11.24 -4.08
C GLN A 281 -7.84 11.20 -3.22
N SER A 282 -7.44 12.31 -2.60
CA SER A 282 -6.26 12.33 -1.72
C SER A 282 -6.50 11.58 -0.41
N PRO A 283 -5.46 10.95 0.16
CA PRO A 283 -5.47 10.50 1.54
C PRO A 283 -5.65 11.68 2.50
N LYS A 284 -6.40 11.48 3.59
CA LYS A 284 -6.61 12.50 4.63
C LYS A 284 -6.54 11.91 6.03
N ASN A 285 -5.91 12.64 6.94
CA ASN A 285 -5.81 12.30 8.36
C ASN A 285 -6.83 13.12 9.17
N VAL A 286 -7.76 12.43 9.83
CA VAL A 286 -8.66 13.02 10.83
C VAL A 286 -8.02 12.82 12.19
N ASN A 287 -7.54 13.90 12.80
CA ASN A 287 -6.88 13.87 14.12
C ASN A 287 -7.92 14.19 15.21
N LEU A 288 -8.35 13.15 15.93
CA LEU A 288 -9.27 13.24 17.05
C LEU A 288 -8.53 13.60 18.35
N THR A 289 -8.94 14.68 18.99
CA THR A 289 -8.68 14.95 20.42
C THR A 289 -9.88 14.44 21.22
N LEU A 290 -9.67 13.60 22.23
CA LEU A 290 -10.74 12.95 22.98
C LEU A 290 -10.80 13.48 24.42
N GLN A 291 -11.89 14.17 24.78
CA GLN A 291 -12.21 14.56 26.14
C GLN A 291 -13.46 13.80 26.59
N TYR A 292 -13.24 12.83 27.48
CA TYR A 292 -14.32 12.02 28.05
C TYR A 292 -15.11 12.79 29.11
N ALA A 293 -16.38 12.43 29.30
CA ALA A 293 -17.11 12.80 30.50
C ALA A 293 -16.49 12.16 31.77
N GLU A 294 -16.67 12.83 32.90
CA GLU A 294 -16.34 12.34 34.26
C GLU A 294 -17.44 11.45 34.84
#